data_AF-L2FSN8-F1
#
_entry.id   AF-L2FSN8-F1
#
_cell.length_a   1.000
_cell.length_b   1.000
_cell.length_c   1.000
_cell.angle_alpha   90.00
_cell.angle_beta   90.00
_cell.angle_gamma   90.00
#
_symmetry.space_group_name_H-M   'P 1'
#
loop_
_entity.id
_entity.type
_entity.pdbx_description
1 polymer ?
#
loop_
_entity_poly.entity_id
_entity_poly.type
_entity_poly.pdbx_seq_one_letter_code
_entity_poly.pdbx_strand_id
1 'polypeptide(L)'
;MVACEAVGESKHPDAVAAAKFLDVVRRDLFEHRQEAFERVRGLIGRKRGHVDVTEDLLIQLASAPGWEPMAFVLDTQSKPKTITDNVVAAAVENKSRYSRSIVKVLLDGREDQITITEKCLIAAMSPRPYDGLDHRDTIELLLNNKAIRVSPTEKFLIERVGADDLEILETYWLMTRLLDKRKGDQITITENVLVVAAAAASKSQYLNHMMSLLLERKKNQITITEDVLIAVAANEKNGAFTMLTIQREMGYLTVTEKVLAAAATNKELRSSILGDLFSRESNQRPVTNQVLKTVYQNLSDTEGRTALQLEMNKRGIC
;
A
#
# COMPACT_ATOMS: atom_id res chain seq x y z
N MET A 1 -44.24 -6.72 35.98
CA MET A 1 -44.27 -5.25 35.91
C MET A 1 -42.89 -4.77 36.34
N VAL A 2 -41.92 -4.86 35.42
CA VAL A 2 -40.51 -4.57 35.65
C VAL A 2 -40.28 -3.10 35.32
N ALA A 3 -39.63 -2.38 36.22
CA ALA A 3 -39.28 -0.98 36.10
C ALA A 3 -38.29 -0.78 34.94
N CYS A 4 -38.66 0.07 33.98
CA CYS A 4 -37.73 0.61 32.99
C CYS A 4 -36.90 1.70 33.66
N GLU A 5 -35.62 1.42 33.89
CA GLU A 5 -34.63 2.42 34.25
C GLU A 5 -34.43 3.39 33.08
N ALA A 6 -34.52 4.68 33.39
CA ALA A 6 -34.31 5.78 32.48
C ALA A 6 -32.83 5.87 32.10
N VAL A 7 -32.51 5.56 30.84
CA VAL A 7 -31.25 5.97 30.22
C VAL A 7 -31.35 7.48 29.98
N GLY A 8 -30.67 8.25 30.83
CA GLY A 8 -30.61 9.70 30.71
C GLY A 8 -29.95 10.11 29.39
N GLU A 9 -30.77 10.56 28.43
CA GLU A 9 -30.32 11.35 27.30
C GLU A 9 -29.60 12.60 27.82
N SER A 10 -28.30 12.72 27.56
CA SER A 10 -27.51 13.90 27.89
C SER A 10 -28.01 15.10 27.06
N LYS A 11 -28.93 15.89 27.62
CA LYS A 11 -29.43 17.15 27.08
C LYS A 11 -28.39 18.26 27.20
N HIS A 12 -27.24 18.12 26.54
CA HIS A 12 -26.31 19.24 26.39
C HIS A 12 -26.80 20.12 25.23
N PRO A 13 -27.03 21.44 25.43
CA PRO A 13 -27.49 22.37 24.39
C PRO A 13 -26.61 22.39 23.13
N ASP A 14 -25.34 22.00 23.28
CA ASP A 14 -24.37 21.95 22.18
C ASP A 14 -24.50 20.70 21.31
N ALA A 15 -24.95 19.56 21.85
CA ALA A 15 -25.23 18.35 21.07
C ALA A 15 -26.46 18.52 20.17
N VAL A 16 -27.48 19.23 20.65
CA VAL A 16 -28.70 19.54 19.88
C VAL A 16 -28.42 20.57 18.77
N ALA A 17 -27.53 21.54 19.04
CA ALA A 17 -27.08 22.50 18.04
C ALA A 17 -26.19 21.84 16.98
N ALA A 18 -25.30 20.91 17.37
CA ALA A 18 -24.52 20.10 16.45
C ALA A 18 -25.40 19.18 15.60
N ALA A 19 -26.42 18.53 16.18
CA ALA A 19 -27.37 17.71 15.41
C ALA A 19 -28.17 18.53 14.40
N LYS A 20 -28.68 19.73 14.76
CA LYS A 20 -29.33 20.65 13.82
C LYS A 20 -28.36 21.21 12.77
N PHE A 21 -27.11 21.42 13.15
CA PHE A 21 -26.03 21.83 12.26
C PHE A 21 -25.71 20.74 11.22
N LEU A 22 -25.64 19.49 11.65
CA LEU A 22 -25.47 18.32 10.78
C LEU A 22 -26.69 18.11 9.88
N ASP A 23 -27.91 18.37 10.35
CA ASP A 23 -29.14 18.22 9.54
C ASP A 23 -29.24 19.29 8.43
N VAL A 24 -28.82 20.52 8.71
CA VAL A 24 -28.70 21.61 7.72
C VAL A 24 -27.57 21.35 6.73
N VAL A 25 -26.41 20.88 7.22
CA VAL A 25 -25.29 20.44 6.37
C VAL A 25 -25.72 19.28 5.47
N ARG A 26 -26.50 18.32 5.98
CA ARG A 26 -26.93 17.11 5.26
C ARG A 26 -28.03 17.36 4.21
N ARG A 27 -28.96 18.30 4.44
CA ARG A 27 -30.01 18.65 3.47
C ARG A 27 -29.57 19.73 2.46
N ASP A 28 -28.87 20.78 2.90
CA ASP A 28 -28.75 21.99 2.08
C ASP A 28 -27.43 22.09 1.28
N LEU A 29 -26.37 21.36 1.61
CA LEU A 29 -25.10 21.38 0.83
C LEU A 29 -25.23 20.74 -0.56
N PHE A 30 -26.23 19.87 -0.76
CA PHE A 30 -26.45 19.19 -2.04
C PHE A 30 -27.39 19.96 -2.99
N GLU A 31 -28.29 20.82 -2.49
CA GLU A 31 -29.30 21.52 -3.31
C GLU A 31 -29.18 23.06 -3.32
N HIS A 32 -28.73 23.72 -2.23
CA HIS A 32 -28.70 25.20 -2.10
C HIS A 32 -27.41 25.73 -1.44
N ARG A 33 -26.31 25.49 -2.15
CA ARG A 33 -24.93 25.52 -1.64
C ARG A 33 -24.51 26.80 -0.90
N GLN A 34 -24.96 27.98 -1.35
CA GLN A 34 -24.44 29.25 -0.81
C GLN A 34 -25.25 29.78 0.39
N GLU A 35 -26.55 29.56 0.40
CA GLU A 35 -27.41 29.93 1.54
C GLU A 35 -27.23 29.00 2.74
N ALA A 36 -26.95 27.72 2.48
CA ALA A 36 -26.59 26.74 3.50
C ALA A 36 -25.29 27.12 4.21
N PHE A 37 -24.28 27.47 3.41
CA PHE A 37 -22.97 27.86 3.91
C PHE A 37 -23.04 29.16 4.70
N GLU A 38 -23.76 30.18 4.23
CA GLU A 38 -23.92 31.44 4.97
C GLU A 38 -24.73 31.28 6.27
N ARG A 39 -25.70 30.36 6.32
CA ARG A 39 -26.38 29.99 7.57
C ARG A 39 -25.44 29.32 8.57
N VAL A 40 -24.61 28.38 8.10
CA VAL A 40 -23.55 27.72 8.89
C VAL A 40 -22.51 28.72 9.38
N ARG A 41 -22.06 29.62 8.51
CA ARG A 41 -21.13 30.72 8.80
C ARG A 41 -21.68 31.64 9.88
N GLY A 42 -22.96 31.99 9.78
CA GLY A 42 -23.67 32.79 10.77
C GLY A 42 -23.80 32.10 12.13
N LEU A 43 -24.02 30.78 12.17
CA LEU A 43 -24.14 30.02 13.43
C LEU A 43 -22.80 29.91 14.16
N ILE A 44 -21.72 29.55 13.46
CA ILE A 44 -20.38 29.43 14.02
C ILE A 44 -19.85 30.82 14.44
N GLY A 45 -20.06 31.84 13.61
CA GLY A 45 -19.66 33.22 13.90
C GLY A 45 -20.36 33.79 15.14
N ARG A 46 -21.65 33.51 15.34
CA ARG A 46 -22.41 33.94 16.53
C ARG A 46 -22.00 33.19 17.80
N LYS A 47 -21.59 31.91 17.70
CA LYS A 47 -21.16 31.10 18.85
C LYS A 47 -19.68 31.30 19.24
N ARG A 48 -18.92 32.21 18.61
CA ARG A 48 -17.52 32.58 18.95
C ARG A 48 -16.66 31.38 19.41
N GLY A 49 -16.59 30.31 18.61
CA GLY A 49 -15.72 29.16 18.88
C GLY A 49 -16.22 28.13 19.92
N HIS A 50 -17.48 28.19 20.36
CA HIS A 50 -18.08 27.18 21.26
C HIS A 50 -18.77 26.00 20.52
N VAL A 51 -18.64 25.91 19.20
CA VAL A 51 -19.08 24.71 18.48
C VAL A 51 -17.97 23.70 18.56
N ASP A 52 -18.18 22.61 19.30
CA ASP A 52 -17.17 21.56 19.39
C ASP A 52 -17.08 20.84 18.04
N VAL A 53 -15.98 21.09 17.33
CA VAL A 53 -15.68 20.41 16.07
C VAL A 53 -15.25 18.99 16.39
N THR A 54 -16.14 18.04 16.10
CA THR A 54 -15.91 16.60 16.22
C THR A 54 -15.27 16.04 14.95
N GLU A 55 -14.65 14.87 15.05
CA GLU A 55 -14.12 14.14 13.89
C GLU A 55 -15.23 13.83 12.87
N ASP A 56 -16.41 13.40 13.33
CA ASP A 56 -17.57 13.12 12.46
C ASP A 56 -17.97 14.32 11.61
N LEU A 57 -17.94 15.52 12.20
CA LEU A 57 -18.22 16.73 11.46
C LEU A 57 -17.16 16.98 10.39
N LEU A 58 -15.88 16.83 10.73
CA LEU A 58 -14.79 17.00 9.77
C LEU A 58 -14.90 15.98 8.63
N ILE A 59 -15.23 14.72 8.90
CA ILE A 59 -15.47 13.69 7.88
C ILE A 59 -16.62 14.12 6.95
N GLN A 60 -17.73 14.60 7.49
CA GLN A 60 -18.86 15.04 6.68
C GLN A 60 -18.53 16.24 5.80
N LEU A 61 -17.81 17.23 6.32
CA LEU A 61 -17.34 18.38 5.55
C LEU A 61 -16.33 17.94 4.47
N ALA A 62 -15.47 16.96 4.78
CA ALA A 62 -14.51 16.41 3.86
C ALA A 62 -15.18 15.66 2.69
N SER A 63 -16.31 14.99 2.94
CA SER A 63 -17.12 14.32 1.91
C SER A 63 -18.09 15.24 1.17
N ALA A 64 -18.32 16.46 1.67
CA ALA A 64 -19.25 17.41 1.05
C ALA A 64 -18.64 18.11 -0.18
N PRO A 65 -19.46 18.54 -1.16
CA PRO A 65 -18.96 19.35 -2.27
C PRO A 65 -18.56 20.76 -1.81
N GLY A 66 -17.31 21.15 -2.07
CA GLY A 66 -16.77 22.48 -1.75
C GLY A 66 -15.75 22.43 -0.62
N TRP A 67 -14.78 23.33 -0.66
CA TRP A 67 -13.66 23.37 0.29
C TRP A 67 -13.81 24.50 1.31
N GLU A 68 -14.62 25.51 0.99
CA GLU A 68 -14.86 26.70 1.78
C GLU A 68 -15.45 26.37 3.18
N PRO A 69 -16.39 25.41 3.33
CA PRO A 69 -16.88 24.99 4.64
C PRO A 69 -15.79 24.40 5.53
N MET A 70 -14.92 23.55 4.96
CA MET A 70 -13.80 22.96 5.68
C MET A 70 -12.83 24.05 6.13
N ALA A 71 -12.43 24.95 5.23
CA ALA A 71 -11.50 26.04 5.55
C ALA A 71 -12.05 26.93 6.66
N PHE A 72 -13.31 27.36 6.54
CA PHE A 72 -13.93 28.21 7.55
C PHE A 72 -13.99 27.54 8.92
N VAL A 73 -14.37 26.26 9.00
CA VAL A 73 -14.43 25.54 10.27
C VAL A 73 -13.05 25.45 10.90
N LEU A 74 -12.00 25.17 10.13
CA LEU A 74 -10.64 25.06 10.66
C LEU A 74 -10.04 26.41 11.06
N ASP A 75 -10.34 27.49 10.32
CA ASP A 75 -9.78 28.83 10.55
C ASP A 75 -10.47 29.56 11.72
N THR A 76 -11.71 29.19 12.05
CA THR A 76 -12.47 29.80 13.15
C THR A 76 -12.19 29.18 14.52
N GLN A 77 -11.40 28.09 14.59
CA GLN A 77 -11.08 27.46 15.86
C GLN A 77 -10.03 28.26 16.64
N SER A 78 -10.31 28.53 17.92
CA SER A 78 -9.34 29.16 18.82
C SER A 78 -8.16 28.26 19.18
N LYS A 79 -8.33 26.93 19.02
CA LYS A 79 -7.28 25.94 19.21
C LYS A 79 -7.18 25.06 17.97
N PRO A 80 -5.96 24.74 17.51
CA PRO A 80 -5.78 23.78 16.45
C PRO A 80 -6.39 22.42 16.81
N LYS A 81 -7.08 21.80 15.85
CA LYS A 81 -7.66 20.46 15.99
C LYS A 81 -6.80 19.44 15.28
N THR A 82 -6.63 18.27 15.90
CA THR A 82 -5.97 17.14 15.27
C THR A 82 -6.82 16.61 14.12
N ILE A 83 -6.22 16.47 12.95
CA ILE A 83 -6.84 15.91 11.74
C ILE A 83 -6.40 14.45 11.62
N THR A 84 -7.36 13.54 11.69
CA THR A 84 -7.11 12.10 11.60
C THR A 84 -7.00 11.65 10.14
N ASP A 85 -6.47 10.44 9.93
CA ASP A 85 -6.38 9.84 8.59
C ASP A 85 -7.77 9.54 8.00
N ASN A 86 -8.80 9.34 8.82
CA ASN A 86 -10.20 9.19 8.40
C ASN A 86 -10.73 10.47 7.73
N VAL A 87 -10.46 11.65 8.32
CA VAL A 87 -10.86 12.93 7.74
C VAL A 87 -10.17 13.15 6.39
N VAL A 88 -8.87 12.83 6.31
CA VAL A 88 -8.11 12.91 5.06
C VAL A 88 -8.63 11.92 4.03
N ALA A 89 -8.90 10.67 4.40
CA ALA A 89 -9.47 9.66 3.51
C ALA A 89 -10.82 10.11 2.95
N ALA A 90 -11.70 10.66 3.79
CA ALA A 90 -12.98 11.21 3.36
C ALA A 90 -12.84 12.34 2.33
N ALA A 91 -11.82 13.20 2.48
CA ALA A 91 -11.52 14.27 1.52
C ALA A 91 -10.96 13.73 0.19
N VAL A 92 -10.13 12.68 0.27
CA VAL A 92 -9.53 12.02 -0.89
C VAL A 92 -10.60 11.29 -1.72
N GLU A 93 -11.51 10.57 -1.05
CA GLU A 93 -12.63 9.83 -1.66
C GLU A 93 -13.76 10.73 -2.16
N ASN A 94 -13.71 12.03 -1.85
CA ASN A 94 -14.68 12.99 -2.30
C ASN A 94 -14.74 12.99 -3.84
N LYS A 95 -15.93 12.69 -4.39
CA LYS A 95 -16.16 12.55 -5.84
C LYS A 95 -16.37 13.87 -6.56
N SER A 96 -16.30 15.01 -5.86
CA SER A 96 -16.44 16.34 -6.46
C SER A 96 -15.11 16.85 -7.00
N ARG A 97 -15.17 17.85 -7.89
CA ARG A 97 -13.99 18.57 -8.42
C ARG A 97 -13.14 19.29 -7.36
N TYR A 98 -13.62 19.37 -6.11
CA TYR A 98 -12.96 20.08 -5.01
C TYR A 98 -12.16 19.17 -4.09
N SER A 99 -12.14 17.85 -4.31
CA SER A 99 -11.42 16.89 -3.46
C SER A 99 -9.97 17.33 -3.17
N ARG A 100 -9.24 17.73 -4.21
CA ARG A 100 -7.88 18.25 -4.08
C ARG A 100 -7.80 19.53 -3.24
N SER A 101 -8.75 20.45 -3.41
CA SER A 101 -8.80 21.70 -2.63
C SER A 101 -9.08 21.41 -1.16
N ILE A 102 -9.98 20.47 -0.86
CA ILE A 102 -10.27 20.04 0.51
C ILE A 102 -9.01 19.43 1.14
N VAL A 103 -8.31 18.54 0.43
CA VAL A 103 -7.03 17.97 0.91
C VAL A 103 -6.02 19.08 1.19
N LYS A 104 -5.83 20.04 0.25
CA LYS A 104 -4.91 21.17 0.48
C LYS A 104 -5.23 21.94 1.76
N VAL A 105 -6.50 22.27 1.98
CA VAL A 105 -6.96 22.97 3.18
C VAL A 105 -6.66 22.18 4.46
N LEU A 106 -6.86 20.86 4.44
CA LEU A 106 -6.53 20.00 5.59
C LEU A 106 -5.03 19.97 5.88
N LEU A 107 -4.19 19.94 4.85
CA LEU A 107 -2.73 19.86 5.00
C LEU A 107 -2.10 21.21 5.39
N ASP A 108 -2.69 22.33 4.98
CA ASP A 108 -2.09 23.65 5.07
C ASP A 108 -1.80 24.06 6.53
N GLY A 109 -0.54 24.36 6.85
CA GLY A 109 -0.09 24.81 8.17
C GLY A 109 -0.28 23.83 9.33
N ARG A 110 -0.60 22.55 9.07
CA ARG A 110 -1.02 21.58 10.11
C ARG A 110 -0.15 20.31 10.16
N GLU A 111 1.13 20.40 9.79
CA GLU A 111 2.05 19.23 9.74
C GLU A 111 2.08 18.43 11.05
N ASP A 112 2.19 19.07 12.22
CA ASP A 112 2.29 18.35 13.51
C ASP A 112 0.94 17.87 14.06
N GLN A 113 -0.17 18.21 13.40
CA GLN A 113 -1.53 17.94 13.88
C GLN A 113 -2.29 17.01 12.96
N ILE A 114 -1.66 16.52 11.89
CA ILE A 114 -2.29 15.66 10.91
C ILE A 114 -1.67 14.27 10.94
N THR A 115 -2.52 13.25 10.90
CA THR A 115 -2.09 11.86 10.72
C THR A 115 -2.45 11.43 9.31
N ILE A 116 -1.45 10.99 8.53
CA ILE A 116 -1.66 10.47 7.18
C ILE A 116 -0.99 9.10 7.11
N THR A 117 -1.78 8.07 6.81
CA THR A 117 -1.37 6.67 6.75
C THR A 117 -1.48 6.12 5.34
N GLU A 118 -1.08 4.85 5.15
CA GLU A 118 -1.27 4.14 3.87
C GLU A 118 -2.73 4.15 3.38
N LYS A 119 -3.71 4.21 4.31
CA LYS A 119 -5.14 4.28 4.00
C LYS A 119 -5.45 5.45 3.07
N CYS A 120 -4.90 6.63 3.34
CA CYS A 120 -5.15 7.82 2.52
C CYS A 120 -4.57 7.67 1.10
N LEU A 121 -3.45 6.95 0.96
CA LEU A 121 -2.84 6.68 -0.35
C LEU A 121 -3.68 5.67 -1.14
N ILE A 122 -4.12 4.59 -0.49
CA ILE A 122 -5.00 3.58 -1.10
C ILE A 122 -6.31 4.23 -1.58
N ALA A 123 -6.92 5.07 -0.74
CA ALA A 123 -8.11 5.84 -1.10
C ALA A 123 -7.88 6.76 -2.32
N ALA A 124 -6.66 7.28 -2.50
CA ALA A 124 -6.31 8.17 -3.61
C ALA A 124 -6.04 7.41 -4.93
N MET A 125 -5.86 6.09 -4.89
CA MET A 125 -5.60 5.26 -6.07
C MET A 125 -6.88 4.95 -6.87
N SER A 126 -8.05 5.04 -6.26
CA SER A 126 -9.31 4.74 -6.96
C SER A 126 -9.58 5.75 -8.09
N PRO A 127 -9.84 5.30 -9.33
CA PRO A 127 -10.16 6.18 -10.45
C PRO A 127 -11.37 7.08 -10.14
N ARG A 128 -11.29 8.36 -10.51
CA ARG A 128 -12.34 9.34 -10.21
C ARG A 128 -13.13 9.69 -11.48
N PRO A 129 -14.47 9.75 -11.42
CA PRO A 129 -15.33 9.90 -12.61
C PRO A 129 -15.27 11.27 -13.31
N TYR A 130 -14.46 12.21 -12.83
CA TYR A 130 -14.33 13.58 -13.35
C TYR A 130 -12.86 13.96 -13.49
N ASP A 131 -12.11 13.29 -14.36
CA ASP A 131 -10.65 13.41 -14.44
C ASP A 131 -10.19 14.25 -15.64
N GLY A 132 -10.16 15.56 -15.41
CA GLY A 132 -9.12 16.44 -15.95
C GLY A 132 -8.01 16.77 -14.94
N LEU A 133 -8.08 16.20 -13.73
CA LEU A 133 -7.10 16.39 -12.65
C LEU A 133 -6.50 15.02 -12.30
N ASP A 134 -5.18 14.92 -12.38
CA ASP A 134 -4.44 13.68 -12.14
C ASP A 134 -4.60 13.23 -10.67
N HIS A 135 -5.15 12.05 -10.39
CA HIS A 135 -5.24 11.53 -9.02
C HIS A 135 -3.84 11.41 -8.38
N ARG A 136 -2.81 11.24 -9.21
CA ARG A 136 -1.40 11.25 -8.80
C ARG A 136 -0.99 12.57 -8.17
N ASP A 137 -1.57 13.69 -8.56
CA ASP A 137 -1.33 14.97 -7.92
C ASP A 137 -1.82 15.02 -6.46
N THR A 138 -2.91 14.29 -6.16
CA THR A 138 -3.39 14.16 -4.78
C THR A 138 -2.42 13.30 -3.97
N ILE A 139 -1.94 12.21 -4.58
CA ILE A 139 -0.92 11.35 -3.98
C ILE A 139 0.36 12.15 -3.72
N GLU A 140 0.84 12.94 -4.68
CA GLU A 140 2.02 13.80 -4.52
C GLU A 140 1.82 14.85 -3.40
N LEU A 141 0.61 15.42 -3.26
CA LEU A 141 0.31 16.31 -2.11
C LEU A 141 0.44 15.58 -0.77
N LEU A 142 -0.10 14.37 -0.65
CA LEU A 142 0.00 13.56 0.56
C LEU A 142 1.45 13.16 0.86
N LEU A 143 2.18 12.67 -0.15
CA LEU A 143 3.57 12.23 -0.02
C LEU A 143 4.51 13.38 0.39
N ASN A 144 4.26 14.60 -0.09
CA ASN A 144 5.07 15.77 0.25
C ASN A 144 4.82 16.29 1.68
N ASN A 145 3.78 15.81 2.36
CA ASN A 145 3.55 16.15 3.77
C ASN A 145 4.57 15.44 4.68
N LYS A 146 5.13 16.14 5.68
CA LYS A 146 6.13 15.56 6.61
C LYS A 146 5.52 14.62 7.65
N ALA A 147 4.23 14.77 7.92
CA ALA A 147 3.48 13.97 8.88
C ALA A 147 3.10 12.59 8.35
N ILE A 148 3.24 12.37 7.04
CA ILE A 148 2.92 11.08 6.44
C ILE A 148 3.79 9.97 7.04
N ARG A 149 3.15 8.86 7.40
CA ARG A 149 3.78 7.64 7.90
C ARG A 149 3.33 6.49 7.03
N VAL A 150 4.19 6.08 6.10
CA VAL A 150 3.91 4.98 5.18
C VAL A 150 4.96 3.92 5.39
N SER A 151 4.52 2.70 5.67
CA SER A 151 5.33 1.51 5.48
C SER A 151 4.48 0.58 4.63
N PRO A 152 4.76 0.42 3.32
CA PRO A 152 4.03 -0.53 2.49
C PRO A 152 3.97 -1.90 3.16
N THR A 153 2.75 -2.35 3.42
CA THR A 153 2.46 -3.66 4.00
C THR A 153 2.27 -4.70 2.90
N GLU A 154 2.35 -5.99 3.24
CA GLU A 154 1.98 -7.07 2.33
C GLU A 154 0.56 -6.89 1.77
N LYS A 155 -0.34 -6.32 2.58
CA LYS A 155 -1.73 -6.01 2.23
C LYS A 155 -1.82 -5.10 1.01
N PHE A 156 -0.91 -4.13 0.88
CA PHE A 156 -0.82 -3.23 -0.27
C PHE A 156 -0.66 -4.00 -1.60
N LEU A 157 0.10 -5.10 -1.58
CA LEU A 157 0.31 -5.95 -2.75
C LEU A 157 -0.76 -7.05 -2.87
N ILE A 158 -1.15 -7.71 -1.77
CA ILE A 158 -2.11 -8.83 -1.76
C ILE A 158 -3.48 -8.41 -2.29
N GLU A 159 -4.00 -7.26 -1.85
CA GLU A 159 -5.32 -6.81 -2.28
C GLU A 159 -5.40 -6.54 -3.80
N ARG A 160 -4.25 -6.41 -4.46
CA ARG A 160 -4.15 -6.10 -5.89
C ARG A 160 -3.78 -7.32 -6.75
N VAL A 161 -3.60 -8.50 -6.15
CA VAL A 161 -3.31 -9.75 -6.88
C VAL A 161 -4.48 -10.21 -7.76
N GLY A 162 -5.71 -9.79 -7.43
CA GLY A 162 -6.92 -10.04 -8.21
C GLY A 162 -7.49 -8.82 -8.94
N ALA A 163 -6.75 -7.71 -8.95
CA ALA A 163 -7.17 -6.47 -9.58
C ALA A 163 -6.92 -6.47 -11.09
N ASP A 164 -7.52 -5.52 -11.81
CA ASP A 164 -7.23 -5.33 -13.23
C ASP A 164 -5.83 -4.72 -13.45
N ASP A 165 -5.35 -4.75 -14.71
CA ASP A 165 -4.01 -4.25 -15.03
C ASP A 165 -3.82 -2.75 -14.74
N LEU A 166 -4.91 -1.95 -14.71
CA LEU A 166 -4.85 -0.53 -14.41
C LEU A 166 -4.59 -0.29 -12.92
N GLU A 167 -5.31 -0.98 -12.04
CA GLU A 167 -5.07 -0.92 -10.59
C GLU A 167 -3.66 -1.41 -10.23
N ILE A 168 -3.18 -2.45 -10.92
CA ILE A 168 -1.82 -2.95 -10.72
C ILE A 168 -0.78 -1.92 -11.19
N LEU A 169 -0.99 -1.26 -12.33
CA LEU A 169 -0.12 -0.19 -12.81
C LEU A 169 -0.03 0.96 -11.80
N GLU A 170 -1.16 1.41 -11.25
CA GLU A 170 -1.17 2.48 -10.24
C GLU A 170 -0.48 2.05 -8.93
N THR A 171 -0.62 0.79 -8.55
CA THR A 171 0.10 0.19 -7.41
C THR A 171 1.62 0.23 -7.62
N TYR A 172 2.08 -0.15 -8.81
CA TYR A 172 3.49 -0.09 -9.18
C TYR A 172 4.02 1.36 -9.22
N TRP A 173 3.24 2.29 -9.78
CA TRP A 173 3.60 3.71 -9.80
C TRP A 173 3.72 4.29 -8.38
N LEU A 174 2.75 4.01 -7.50
CA LEU A 174 2.79 4.48 -6.12
C LEU A 174 3.98 3.87 -5.36
N MET A 175 4.27 2.58 -5.54
CA MET A 175 5.46 1.97 -4.93
C MET A 175 6.75 2.63 -5.42
N THR A 176 6.85 2.94 -6.72
CA THR A 176 8.00 3.66 -7.28
C THR A 176 8.20 5.00 -6.60
N ARG A 177 7.10 5.74 -6.36
CA ARG A 177 7.14 7.05 -5.69
C ARG A 177 7.49 6.97 -4.22
N LEU A 178 6.96 5.97 -3.52
CA LEU A 178 7.27 5.70 -2.12
C LEU A 178 8.77 5.38 -1.93
N LEU A 179 9.36 4.62 -2.86
CA LEU A 179 10.76 4.21 -2.84
C LEU A 179 11.73 5.23 -3.48
N ASP A 180 11.24 6.40 -3.90
CA ASP A 180 12.10 7.49 -4.35
C ASP A 180 12.91 8.11 -3.19
N LYS A 181 14.10 8.63 -3.52
CA LYS A 181 15.16 9.02 -2.56
C LYS A 181 14.74 9.97 -1.44
N ARG A 182 13.61 10.68 -1.55
CA ARG A 182 13.11 11.60 -0.53
C ARG A 182 12.41 10.92 0.64
N LYS A 183 11.84 9.73 0.42
CA LYS A 183 11.02 8.99 1.40
C LYS A 183 11.44 7.54 1.57
N GLY A 184 12.20 7.02 0.59
CA GLY A 184 12.73 5.67 0.59
C GLY A 184 13.26 5.26 1.95
N ASP A 185 14.20 5.98 2.55
CA ASP A 185 14.86 5.56 3.80
C ASP A 185 13.93 5.38 5.02
N GLN A 186 12.71 5.93 5.00
CA GLN A 186 11.72 5.74 6.07
C GLN A 186 10.88 4.48 5.86
N ILE A 187 10.91 3.90 4.67
CA ILE A 187 10.16 2.71 4.28
C ILE A 187 11.01 1.47 4.53
N THR A 188 10.49 0.58 5.39
CA THR A 188 11.05 -0.75 5.60
C THR A 188 10.31 -1.73 4.70
N ILE A 189 11.06 -2.54 3.94
CA ILE A 189 10.51 -3.65 3.16
C ILE A 189 10.67 -4.91 4.00
N THR A 190 9.57 -5.57 4.30
CA THR A 190 9.56 -6.83 5.05
C THR A 190 9.76 -8.02 4.12
N GLU A 191 10.15 -9.16 4.69
CA GLU A 191 10.23 -10.43 3.98
C GLU A 191 8.90 -10.79 3.28
N ASN A 192 7.77 -10.65 3.98
CA ASN A 192 6.48 -10.99 3.40
C ASN A 192 6.13 -10.16 2.16
N VAL A 193 6.51 -8.88 2.13
CA VAL A 193 6.33 -8.03 0.93
C VAL A 193 7.08 -8.64 -0.27
N LEU A 194 8.28 -9.18 -0.05
CA LEU A 194 9.07 -9.83 -1.10
C LEU A 194 8.47 -11.17 -1.52
N VAL A 195 7.99 -11.99 -0.57
CA VAL A 195 7.30 -13.25 -0.87
C VAL A 195 6.06 -13.00 -1.73
N VAL A 196 5.24 -12.00 -1.36
CA VAL A 196 4.04 -11.63 -2.12
C VAL A 196 4.42 -11.09 -3.51
N ALA A 197 5.42 -10.22 -3.62
CA ALA A 197 5.88 -9.71 -4.90
C ALA A 197 6.35 -10.86 -5.83
N ALA A 198 7.11 -11.81 -5.29
CA ALA A 198 7.59 -12.98 -6.03
C ALA A 198 6.43 -13.89 -6.49
N ALA A 199 5.47 -14.17 -5.62
CA ALA A 199 4.31 -15.00 -5.96
C ALA A 199 3.39 -14.33 -7.00
N ALA A 200 3.20 -13.01 -6.88
CA ALA A 200 2.31 -12.22 -7.74
C ALA A 200 2.92 -11.88 -9.10
N ALA A 201 4.24 -12.03 -9.27
CA ALA A 201 4.95 -11.67 -10.51
C ALA A 201 4.42 -12.37 -11.78
N SER A 202 3.72 -13.50 -11.66
CA SER A 202 3.11 -14.21 -12.80
C SER A 202 1.79 -13.60 -13.30
N LYS A 203 1.21 -12.66 -12.55
CA LYS A 203 -0.13 -12.12 -12.78
C LYS A 203 -0.16 -10.91 -13.71
N SER A 204 0.87 -10.07 -13.65
CA SER A 204 0.99 -8.89 -14.50
C SER A 204 2.46 -8.49 -14.67
N GLN A 205 2.78 -7.83 -15.79
CA GLN A 205 4.12 -7.32 -16.05
C GLN A 205 4.59 -6.36 -14.95
N TYR A 206 3.70 -5.53 -14.40
CA TYR A 206 4.05 -4.56 -13.36
C TYR A 206 4.39 -5.24 -12.03
N LEU A 207 3.73 -6.35 -11.70
CA LEU A 207 4.06 -7.17 -10.52
C LEU A 207 5.40 -7.89 -10.69
N ASN A 208 5.74 -8.30 -11.91
CA ASN A 208 7.08 -8.82 -12.19
C ASN A 208 8.16 -7.74 -11.95
N HIS A 209 7.94 -6.52 -12.45
CA HIS A 209 8.86 -5.41 -12.24
C HIS A 209 8.90 -4.93 -10.77
N MET A 210 7.89 -5.24 -9.95
CA MET A 210 7.86 -4.90 -8.52
C MET A 210 9.07 -5.46 -7.77
N MET A 211 9.45 -6.72 -8.02
CA MET A 211 10.60 -7.33 -7.37
C MET A 211 11.90 -6.64 -7.77
N SER A 212 12.07 -6.32 -9.06
CA SER A 212 13.23 -5.56 -9.56
C SER A 212 13.33 -4.18 -8.92
N LEU A 213 12.21 -3.45 -8.83
CA LEU A 213 12.13 -2.13 -8.19
C LEU A 213 12.55 -2.19 -6.72
N LEU A 214 12.05 -3.18 -5.97
CA LEU A 214 12.39 -3.37 -4.56
C LEU A 214 13.88 -3.68 -4.39
N LEU A 215 14.43 -4.60 -5.18
CA LEU A 215 15.84 -4.94 -5.14
C LEU A 215 16.73 -3.74 -5.47
N GLU A 216 16.44 -2.99 -6.55
CA GLU A 216 17.24 -1.84 -6.97
C GLU A 216 17.24 -0.71 -5.92
N ARG A 217 16.06 -0.36 -5.40
CA ARG A 217 15.92 0.79 -4.48
C ARG A 217 16.26 0.46 -3.04
N LYS A 218 16.19 -0.83 -2.65
CA LYS A 218 16.31 -1.28 -1.25
C LYS A 218 17.33 -2.39 -1.02
N LYS A 219 18.25 -2.60 -1.97
CA LYS A 219 19.36 -3.58 -1.90
C LYS A 219 20.02 -3.68 -0.52
N ASN A 220 20.37 -2.56 0.10
CA ASN A 220 21.10 -2.54 1.38
C ASN A 220 20.21 -2.74 2.62
N GLN A 221 18.89 -2.80 2.44
CA GLN A 221 17.90 -2.91 3.52
C GLN A 221 17.11 -4.22 3.45
N ILE A 222 17.16 -4.91 2.32
CA ILE A 222 16.50 -6.19 2.10
C ILE A 222 17.48 -7.33 2.36
N THR A 223 17.02 -8.36 3.05
CA THR A 223 17.68 -9.67 3.10
C THR A 223 16.83 -10.67 2.34
N ILE A 224 17.45 -11.41 1.42
CA ILE A 224 16.76 -12.49 0.70
C ILE A 224 16.84 -13.77 1.52
N THR A 225 15.69 -14.23 1.97
CA THR A 225 15.53 -15.42 2.81
C THR A 225 15.24 -16.67 1.96
N GLU A 226 15.24 -17.83 2.61
CA GLU A 226 14.83 -19.10 1.99
C GLU A 226 13.40 -19.00 1.41
N ASP A 227 12.46 -18.43 2.16
CA ASP A 227 11.05 -18.38 1.76
C ASP A 227 10.82 -17.48 0.53
N VAL A 228 11.55 -16.36 0.43
CA VAL A 228 11.55 -15.53 -0.78
C VAL A 228 12.06 -16.32 -1.99
N LEU A 229 13.16 -17.07 -1.82
CA LEU A 229 13.72 -17.88 -2.91
C LEU A 229 12.82 -19.05 -3.30
N ILE A 230 12.11 -19.67 -2.35
CA ILE A 230 11.10 -20.70 -2.65
C ILE A 230 9.96 -20.09 -3.47
N ALA A 231 9.44 -18.92 -3.08
CA ALA A 231 8.35 -18.26 -3.81
C ALA A 231 8.77 -17.89 -5.25
N VAL A 232 10.00 -17.41 -5.43
CA VAL A 232 10.58 -17.14 -6.75
C VAL A 232 10.75 -18.44 -7.54
N ALA A 233 11.29 -19.48 -6.91
CA ALA A 233 11.53 -20.77 -7.55
C ALA A 233 10.24 -21.45 -8.01
N ALA A 234 9.16 -21.29 -7.25
CA ALA A 234 7.84 -21.83 -7.58
C ALA A 234 7.09 -21.02 -8.66
N ASN A 235 7.58 -19.85 -9.06
CA ASN A 235 6.91 -19.02 -10.08
C ASN A 235 7.26 -19.50 -11.50
N GLU A 236 6.34 -20.25 -12.12
CA GLU A 236 6.52 -20.86 -13.44
C GLU A 236 6.71 -19.88 -14.60
N LYS A 237 6.23 -18.64 -14.47
CA LYS A 237 6.29 -17.68 -15.60
C LYS A 237 7.52 -16.79 -15.53
N ASN A 238 7.78 -16.21 -14.37
CA ASN A 238 8.80 -15.17 -14.20
C ASN A 238 9.88 -15.53 -13.18
N GLY A 239 9.79 -16.70 -12.54
CA GLY A 239 10.75 -17.15 -11.54
C GLY A 239 12.20 -17.13 -12.02
N ALA A 240 12.46 -17.50 -13.29
CA ALA A 240 13.81 -17.50 -13.86
C ALA A 240 14.40 -16.09 -13.90
N PHE A 241 13.64 -15.17 -14.47
CA PHE A 241 14.00 -13.77 -14.58
C PHE A 241 14.22 -13.14 -13.19
N THR A 242 13.31 -13.40 -12.25
CA THR A 242 13.42 -12.88 -10.88
C THR A 242 14.63 -13.45 -10.15
N MET A 243 14.93 -14.74 -10.30
CA MET A 243 16.10 -15.40 -9.70
C MET A 243 17.41 -14.76 -10.20
N LEU A 244 17.53 -14.54 -11.52
CA LEU A 244 18.67 -13.85 -12.12
C LEU A 244 18.79 -12.40 -11.65
N THR A 245 17.66 -11.71 -11.49
CA THR A 245 17.65 -10.34 -10.96
C THR A 245 18.16 -10.30 -9.53
N ILE A 246 17.72 -11.23 -8.67
CA ILE A 246 18.23 -11.35 -7.30
C ILE A 246 19.72 -11.63 -7.31
N GLN A 247 20.19 -12.54 -8.15
CA GLN A 247 21.61 -12.84 -8.27
C GLN A 247 22.41 -11.60 -8.70
N ARG A 248 21.96 -10.86 -9.72
CA ARG A 248 22.63 -9.64 -10.17
C ARG A 248 22.67 -8.56 -9.10
N GLU A 249 21.54 -8.32 -8.44
CA GLU A 249 21.42 -7.22 -7.47
C GLU A 249 22.01 -7.59 -6.10
N MET A 250 21.84 -8.81 -5.62
CA MET A 250 22.29 -9.23 -4.28
C MET A 250 23.60 -10.02 -4.30
N GLY A 251 24.13 -10.31 -5.49
CA GLY A 251 25.37 -11.05 -5.73
C GLY A 251 25.14 -12.56 -5.77
N TYR A 252 24.82 -13.15 -4.63
CA TYR A 252 24.84 -14.59 -4.45
C TYR A 252 23.53 -15.15 -3.89
N LEU A 253 23.12 -16.31 -4.39
CA LEU A 253 21.95 -17.02 -3.88
C LEU A 253 22.35 -18.07 -2.84
N THR A 254 21.49 -18.25 -1.83
CA THR A 254 21.59 -19.36 -0.87
C THR A 254 20.62 -20.46 -1.28
N VAL A 255 21.09 -21.40 -2.09
CA VAL A 255 20.28 -22.51 -2.57
C VAL A 255 20.24 -23.63 -1.52
N THR A 256 19.09 -23.78 -0.86
CA THR A 256 18.81 -24.85 0.09
C THR A 256 18.14 -26.04 -0.60
N GLU A 257 17.90 -27.13 0.13
CA GLU A 257 17.15 -28.30 -0.38
C GLU A 257 15.76 -27.91 -0.86
N LYS A 258 15.04 -27.04 -0.12
CA LYS A 258 13.69 -26.61 -0.49
C LYS A 258 13.69 -25.71 -1.73
N VAL A 259 14.62 -24.76 -1.81
CA VAL A 259 14.76 -23.89 -3.00
C VAL A 259 15.09 -24.73 -4.23
N LEU A 260 16.01 -25.69 -4.10
CA LEU A 260 16.38 -26.58 -5.19
C LEU A 260 15.22 -27.50 -5.61
N ALA A 261 14.45 -28.03 -4.66
CA ALA A 261 13.27 -28.84 -4.95
C ALA A 261 12.23 -28.04 -5.74
N ALA A 262 11.91 -26.81 -5.28
CA ALA A 262 11.00 -25.92 -5.99
C ALA A 262 11.51 -25.58 -7.40
N ALA A 263 12.81 -25.28 -7.54
CA ALA A 263 13.41 -24.98 -8.83
C ALA A 263 13.41 -26.18 -9.79
N ALA A 264 13.64 -27.39 -9.26
CA ALA A 264 13.60 -28.62 -10.06
C ALA A 264 12.18 -28.94 -10.56
N THR A 265 11.13 -28.59 -9.82
CA THR A 265 9.74 -28.76 -10.30
C THR A 265 9.34 -27.72 -11.34
N ASN A 266 10.02 -26.58 -11.41
CA ASN A 266 9.67 -25.50 -12.32
C ASN A 266 10.30 -25.69 -13.69
N LYS A 267 9.47 -25.90 -14.71
CA LYS A 267 9.88 -26.18 -16.10
C LYS A 267 10.80 -25.09 -16.67
N GLU A 268 10.46 -23.82 -16.47
CA GLU A 268 11.27 -22.71 -16.99
C GLU A 268 12.61 -22.63 -16.27
N LEU A 269 12.67 -22.87 -14.95
CA LEU A 269 13.94 -22.88 -14.24
C LEU A 269 14.83 -24.04 -14.67
N ARG A 270 14.25 -25.23 -14.85
CA ARG A 270 14.95 -26.42 -15.34
C ARG A 270 15.68 -26.17 -16.66
N SER A 271 15.01 -25.49 -17.60
CA SER A 271 15.55 -25.25 -18.95
C SER A 271 16.54 -24.09 -19.00
N SER A 272 16.34 -23.06 -18.16
CA SER A 272 17.05 -21.77 -18.31
C SER A 272 18.18 -21.54 -17.32
N ILE A 273 18.00 -21.87 -16.03
CA ILE A 273 18.93 -21.41 -14.98
C ILE A 273 19.35 -22.48 -13.98
N LEU A 274 18.75 -23.68 -14.00
CA LEU A 274 19.08 -24.72 -13.03
C LEU A 274 20.57 -25.09 -13.11
N GLY A 275 21.15 -25.09 -14.31
CA GLY A 275 22.60 -25.23 -14.49
C GLY A 275 23.41 -24.08 -13.87
N ASP A 276 22.94 -22.85 -13.98
CA ASP A 276 23.59 -21.66 -13.40
C ASP A 276 23.51 -21.66 -11.88
N LEU A 277 22.40 -22.13 -11.31
CA LEU A 277 22.23 -22.36 -9.86
C LEU A 277 23.22 -23.39 -9.31
N PHE A 278 23.86 -24.19 -10.15
CA PHE A 278 24.89 -25.14 -9.76
C PHE A 278 26.32 -24.60 -9.89
N SER A 279 26.50 -23.48 -10.61
CA SER A 279 27.81 -22.84 -10.81
C SER A 279 28.33 -22.17 -9.54
N ARG A 280 29.66 -22.18 -9.36
CA ARG A 280 30.35 -21.49 -8.27
C ARG A 280 30.30 -19.96 -8.41
N GLU A 281 30.08 -19.46 -9.62
CA GLU A 281 29.99 -18.02 -9.89
C GLU A 281 28.63 -17.43 -9.45
N SER A 282 27.62 -18.29 -9.25
CA SER A 282 26.24 -17.87 -8.97
C SER A 282 25.83 -17.91 -7.49
N ASN A 283 26.58 -18.63 -6.65
CA ASN A 283 26.20 -18.85 -5.26
C ASN A 283 27.32 -18.55 -4.27
N GLN A 284 26.92 -18.09 -3.08
CA GLN A 284 27.82 -17.82 -1.96
C GLN A 284 28.47 -19.13 -1.49
N ARG A 285 27.75 -20.25 -1.65
CA ARG A 285 28.22 -21.62 -1.47
C ARG A 285 27.66 -22.49 -2.59
N PRO A 286 28.47 -23.32 -3.25
CA PRO A 286 27.96 -24.24 -4.26
C PRO A 286 26.97 -25.22 -3.60
N VAL A 287 25.91 -25.60 -4.35
CA VAL A 287 25.00 -26.68 -3.94
C VAL A 287 25.83 -27.92 -3.65
N THR A 288 25.70 -28.47 -2.44
CA THR A 288 26.50 -29.64 -2.05
C THR A 288 25.97 -30.90 -2.72
N ASN A 289 26.84 -31.90 -2.89
CA ASN A 289 26.42 -33.22 -3.39
C ASN A 289 25.36 -33.86 -2.47
N GLN A 290 25.41 -33.55 -1.17
CA GLN A 290 24.41 -34.02 -0.22
C GLN A 290 23.03 -33.40 -0.52
N VAL A 291 22.95 -32.08 -0.69
CA VAL A 291 21.70 -31.38 -1.04
C VAL A 291 21.12 -31.94 -2.35
N LEU A 292 21.96 -32.11 -3.37
CA LEU A 292 21.57 -32.72 -4.65
C LEU A 292 20.99 -34.13 -4.49
N LYS A 293 21.66 -35.00 -3.72
CA LYS A 293 21.18 -36.37 -3.46
C LYS A 293 19.87 -36.37 -2.67
N THR A 294 19.79 -35.58 -1.61
CA THR A 294 18.58 -35.49 -0.77
C THR A 294 17.38 -35.06 -1.61
N VAL A 295 17.52 -34.02 -2.43
CA VAL A 295 16.42 -33.54 -3.27
C VAL A 295 16.08 -34.60 -4.34
N TYR A 296 17.06 -35.18 -5.03
CA TYR A 296 16.81 -36.22 -6.03
C TYR A 296 16.03 -37.42 -5.48
N GLN A 297 16.32 -37.85 -4.24
CA GLN A 297 15.66 -38.98 -3.58
C GLN A 297 14.23 -38.65 -3.14
N ASN A 298 13.98 -37.42 -2.72
CA ASN A 298 12.70 -36.99 -2.16
C ASN A 298 11.75 -36.35 -3.18
N LEU A 299 12.25 -35.96 -4.36
CA LEU A 299 11.46 -35.29 -5.39
C LEU A 299 10.55 -36.30 -6.11
N SER A 300 9.25 -36.02 -6.16
CA SER A 300 8.28 -36.86 -6.88
C SER A 300 8.23 -36.56 -8.38
N ASP A 301 8.57 -35.33 -8.79
CA ASP A 301 8.55 -34.88 -10.18
C ASP A 301 9.65 -35.57 -11.03
N THR A 302 9.24 -36.32 -12.04
CA THR A 302 10.14 -37.16 -12.84
C THR A 302 11.08 -36.34 -13.72
N GLU A 303 10.60 -35.23 -14.28
CA GLU A 303 11.43 -34.38 -15.12
C GLU A 303 12.44 -33.58 -14.29
N GLY A 304 12.04 -33.09 -13.12
CA GLY A 304 12.91 -32.53 -12.09
C GLY A 304 14.01 -33.49 -11.67
N ARG A 305 13.66 -34.75 -11.38
CA ARG A 305 14.66 -35.78 -11.06
C ARG A 305 15.64 -36.01 -12.21
N THR A 306 15.15 -35.99 -13.45
CA THR A 306 16.00 -36.15 -14.64
C THR A 306 17.00 -35.00 -14.77
N ALA A 307 16.56 -33.77 -14.52
CA ALA A 307 17.44 -32.60 -14.53
C ALA A 307 18.50 -32.67 -13.42
N LEU A 308 18.12 -33.10 -12.20
CA LEU A 308 19.07 -33.31 -11.10
C LEU A 308 20.04 -34.46 -11.37
N GLN A 309 19.58 -35.56 -11.98
CA GLN A 309 20.43 -36.69 -12.37
C GLN A 309 21.50 -36.26 -13.39
N LEU A 310 21.14 -35.43 -14.36
CA LEU A 310 22.09 -34.91 -15.33
C LEU A 310 23.20 -34.11 -14.64
N GLU A 311 22.85 -33.29 -13.66
CA GLU A 311 23.84 -32.55 -12.87
C GLU A 311 24.70 -33.47 -12.00
N MET A 312 24.10 -34.48 -11.37
CA MET A 312 24.84 -35.50 -10.60
C MET A 312 25.87 -36.22 -11.48
N ASN A 313 25.49 -36.59 -12.70
CA ASN A 313 26.38 -37.23 -13.67
C ASN A 313 27.55 -36.31 -14.06
N LYS A 314 27.30 -35.01 -14.31
CA LYS A 314 28.36 -34.02 -14.60
C LYS A 314 29.36 -33.88 -13.45
N ARG A 315 28.90 -34.06 -12.21
CA ARG A 315 29.72 -33.98 -10.99
C ARG A 315 30.39 -35.31 -10.60
N GLY A 316 30.18 -36.38 -11.38
CA GLY A 316 30.70 -37.72 -11.07
C GLY A 316 30.08 -38.35 -9.82
N ILE A 317 28.85 -37.97 -9.47
CA ILE A 317 28.15 -38.44 -8.29
C ILE A 317 27.37 -39.71 -8.67
N CYS A 318 27.80 -40.87 -8.16
CA CYS A 318 27.04 -42.12 -8.20
C CYS A 318 25.91 -42.12 -7.17
#